data_AF-A0A6B3GN21-F1
#
_entry.id   AF-A0A6B3GN21-F1
#
_cell.length_a   1.000
_cell.length_b   1.000
_cell.length_c   1.000
_cell.angle_alpha   90.00
_cell.angle_beta   90.00
_cell.angle_gamma   90.00
#
_symmetry.space_group_name_H-M   'P 1'
#
loop_
_entity.id
_entity.type
_entity.pdbx_description
1 polymer ?
#
loop_
_entity_poly.entity_id
_entity_poly.type
_entity_poly.pdbx_seq_one_letter_code
_entity_poly.pdbx_strand_id
1 'polypeptide(L)'
;EPMIIGKRFLVKVNANIGNSAVTSSIEEEVDKMTWATQWGADTVMDLSTGRNIHTTREWVLRNSPVPIGTVPLYQALEKVDGRAEELTWEIYKDTVIEQAEQGVDYMTVHAGVRLPYVPLTARRKTGIVSRGGSIMAAWCLAHHKE
;
A
#
# COMPACT_ATOMS: atom_id res chain seq x y z
N GLU A 1 5.99 16.48 -10.16
CA GLU A 1 6.61 16.65 -11.50
C GLU A 1 6.46 15.36 -12.28
N PRO A 2 6.03 15.40 -13.55
CA PRO A 2 5.83 14.20 -14.35
C PRO A 2 7.13 13.41 -14.58
N MET A 3 7.05 12.09 -14.53
CA MET A 3 8.15 11.15 -14.81
C MET A 3 7.64 9.94 -15.60
N ILE A 4 8.56 9.06 -16.06
CA ILE A 4 8.21 7.85 -16.84
C ILE A 4 8.92 6.60 -16.32
N ILE A 5 8.17 5.49 -16.25
CA ILE A 5 8.68 4.15 -15.91
C ILE A 5 8.57 3.25 -17.15
N GLY A 6 9.70 2.68 -17.60
CA GLY A 6 9.69 1.72 -18.69
C GLY A 6 11.08 1.26 -19.11
N LYS A 7 11.15 0.09 -19.77
CA LYS A 7 12.40 -0.59 -20.16
C LYS A 7 13.34 0.25 -21.04
N ARG A 8 12.82 1.25 -21.76
CA ARG A 8 13.58 2.12 -22.68
C ARG A 8 14.08 3.41 -22.02
N PHE A 9 13.75 3.65 -20.76
CA PHE A 9 14.10 4.85 -20.02
C PHE A 9 15.10 4.50 -18.90
N LEU A 10 15.64 5.51 -18.21
CA LEU A 10 16.49 5.29 -17.04
C LEU A 10 15.78 4.41 -16.01
N VAL A 11 16.53 3.53 -15.35
CA VAL A 11 16.03 2.77 -14.19
C VAL A 11 15.56 3.74 -13.12
N LYS A 12 14.49 3.37 -12.42
CA LYS A 12 13.82 4.18 -11.40
C LYS A 12 13.89 3.48 -10.04
N VAL A 13 13.96 4.26 -8.98
CA VAL A 13 14.02 3.80 -7.58
C VAL A 13 12.80 4.32 -6.83
N ASN A 14 12.16 3.42 -6.07
CA ASN A 14 11.07 3.78 -5.17
C ASN A 14 11.56 3.77 -3.72
N ALA A 15 11.16 4.76 -2.93
CA ALA A 15 11.34 4.75 -1.48
C ALA A 15 10.01 4.44 -0.77
N ASN A 16 10.04 3.51 0.19
CA ASN A 16 8.89 3.21 1.03
C ASN A 16 9.00 4.03 2.32
N ILE A 17 7.94 4.75 2.65
CA ILE A 17 7.74 5.44 3.92
C ILE A 17 6.42 4.97 4.55
N GLY A 18 5.98 5.62 5.61
CA GLY A 18 4.69 5.35 6.24
C GLY A 18 4.82 5.10 7.73
N ASN A 19 3.77 5.49 8.44
CA ASN A 19 3.69 5.32 9.87
C ASN A 19 3.35 3.86 10.24
N SER A 20 3.64 3.49 11.47
CA SER A 20 3.17 2.23 12.04
C SER A 20 2.33 2.51 13.27
N ALA A 21 1.60 1.51 13.75
CA ALA A 21 0.87 1.62 15.01
C ALA A 21 1.77 1.97 16.22
N VAL A 22 3.10 1.85 16.08
CA VAL A 22 4.07 1.96 17.18
C VAL A 22 4.94 3.22 17.07
N THR A 23 5.07 3.81 15.88
CA THR A 23 6.07 4.88 15.61
C THR A 23 5.63 5.80 14.48
N SER A 24 6.18 7.02 14.50
CA SER A 24 6.13 8.06 13.47
C SER A 24 4.94 9.03 13.54
N SER A 25 5.21 10.31 13.25
CA SER A 25 4.23 11.39 13.15
C SER A 25 4.01 11.82 11.70
N ILE A 26 3.02 12.70 11.45
CA ILE A 26 2.76 13.23 10.10
C ILE A 26 3.98 14.01 9.60
N GLU A 27 4.58 14.82 10.47
CA GLU A 27 5.77 15.62 10.18
C GLU A 27 6.95 14.73 9.78
N GLU A 28 7.20 13.65 10.53
CA GLU A 28 8.26 12.70 10.21
C GLU A 28 8.04 12.00 8.86
N GLU A 29 6.80 11.71 8.46
CA GLU A 29 6.53 11.13 7.13
C GLU A 29 6.77 12.13 5.99
N VAL A 30 6.41 13.40 6.17
CA VAL A 30 6.68 14.45 5.19
C VAL A 30 8.19 14.68 5.06
N ASP A 31 8.91 14.70 6.19
CA ASP A 31 10.37 14.82 6.21
C ASP A 31 11.03 13.62 5.53
N LYS A 32 10.56 12.39 5.79
CA LYS A 32 11.07 11.17 5.11
C LYS A 32 10.83 11.22 3.60
N MET A 33 9.67 11.67 3.14
CA MET A 33 9.38 11.85 1.72
C MET A 33 10.35 12.87 1.10
N THR A 34 10.50 14.04 1.73
CA THR A 34 11.38 15.11 1.27
C THR A 34 12.83 14.65 1.21
N TRP A 35 13.29 13.93 2.24
CA TRP A 35 14.62 13.38 2.30
C TRP A 35 14.85 12.32 1.23
N ALA A 36 13.92 11.38 1.05
CA ALA A 36 14.04 10.34 0.03
C ALA A 36 14.13 10.91 -1.38
N THR A 37 13.28 11.90 -1.70
CA THR A 37 13.30 12.58 -3.01
C THR A 37 14.59 13.39 -3.21
N GLN A 38 15.08 14.07 -2.18
CA GLN A 38 16.38 14.77 -2.21
C GLN A 38 17.54 13.83 -2.56
N TRP A 39 17.51 12.58 -2.10
CA TRP A 39 18.53 11.56 -2.39
C TRP A 39 18.25 10.70 -3.63
N GLY A 40 17.25 11.08 -4.44
CA GLY A 40 17.03 10.49 -5.77
C GLY A 40 15.95 9.39 -5.83
N ALA A 41 15.02 9.34 -4.88
CA ALA A 41 13.81 8.52 -5.06
C ALA A 41 12.95 9.11 -6.18
N ASP A 42 12.67 8.30 -7.21
CA ASP A 42 11.84 8.70 -8.36
C ASP A 42 10.34 8.58 -8.10
N THR A 43 9.97 7.70 -7.17
CA THR A 43 8.61 7.55 -6.62
C THR A 43 8.69 7.28 -5.14
N VAL A 44 7.61 7.56 -4.42
CA VAL A 44 7.47 7.21 -3.01
C VAL A 44 6.20 6.40 -2.81
N MET A 45 6.21 5.44 -1.89
CA MET A 45 4.98 4.80 -1.43
C MET A 45 4.71 5.12 0.03
N ASP A 46 3.48 5.54 0.31
CA ASP A 46 2.96 5.59 1.66
C ASP A 46 2.39 4.21 2.03
N LEU A 47 3.10 3.49 2.91
CA LEU A 47 2.73 2.17 3.40
C LEU A 47 2.22 2.22 4.86
N SER A 48 1.69 3.36 5.28
CA SER A 48 1.14 3.56 6.62
C SER A 48 0.09 2.51 7.00
N THR A 49 0.20 1.96 8.22
CA THR A 49 -0.75 0.98 8.78
C THR A 49 -1.15 1.31 10.22
N GLY A 50 -1.11 2.59 10.59
CA GLY A 50 -1.42 3.06 11.94
C GLY A 50 -2.63 3.99 11.96
N ARG A 51 -2.65 4.89 12.96
CA ARG A 51 -3.67 5.95 13.04
C ARG A 51 -3.43 7.01 11.96
N ASN A 52 -4.49 7.74 11.61
CA ASN A 52 -4.42 8.91 10.74
C ASN A 52 -3.83 8.64 9.34
N ILE A 53 -4.03 7.44 8.77
CA ILE A 53 -3.54 7.08 7.42
C ILE A 53 -4.00 8.11 6.37
N HIS A 54 -5.29 8.46 6.39
CA HIS A 54 -5.86 9.43 5.46
C HIS A 54 -5.15 10.80 5.53
N THR A 55 -5.04 11.35 6.75
CA THR A 55 -4.44 12.66 6.99
C THR A 55 -2.95 12.67 6.69
N THR A 56 -2.22 11.62 7.09
CA THR A 56 -0.78 11.48 6.79
C THR A 56 -0.54 11.51 5.28
N ARG A 57 -1.31 10.70 4.53
CA ARG A 57 -1.22 10.66 3.07
C ARG A 57 -1.55 11.99 2.41
N GLU A 58 -2.55 12.72 2.92
CA GLU A 58 -2.90 14.04 2.39
C GLU A 58 -1.70 15.00 2.48
N TRP A 59 -1.02 15.05 3.62
CA TRP A 59 0.18 15.87 3.78
C TRP A 59 1.32 15.42 2.87
N VAL A 60 1.56 14.12 2.73
CA VAL A 60 2.57 13.59 1.81
C VAL A 60 2.25 13.98 0.37
N LEU A 61 1.02 13.78 -0.10
CA LEU A 61 0.58 14.09 -1.47
C LEU A 61 0.73 15.57 -1.80
N ARG A 62 0.30 16.47 -0.90
CA ARG A 62 0.34 17.92 -1.14
C ARG A 62 1.75 18.50 -1.16
N ASN A 63 2.72 17.78 -0.61
CA ASN A 63 4.12 18.21 -0.56
C ASN A 63 5.03 17.40 -1.49
N SER A 64 4.54 16.33 -2.13
CA SER A 64 5.38 15.45 -2.95
C SER A 64 5.64 16.03 -4.35
N PRO A 65 6.90 16.14 -4.77
CA PRO A 65 7.23 16.43 -6.17
C PRO A 65 7.23 15.16 -7.04
N VAL A 66 7.10 13.96 -6.47
CA VAL A 66 7.16 12.68 -7.20
C VAL A 66 5.86 11.89 -7.09
N PRO A 67 5.61 10.91 -7.99
CA PRO A 67 4.44 10.05 -7.87
C PRO A 67 4.37 9.30 -6.53
N ILE A 68 3.18 9.29 -5.92
CA ILE A 68 2.88 8.60 -4.68
C ILE A 68 2.06 7.34 -4.96
N GLY A 69 2.57 6.21 -4.47
CA GLY A 69 1.89 4.93 -4.50
C GLY A 69 1.34 4.50 -3.15
N THR A 70 0.35 3.61 -3.17
CA THR A 70 -0.21 3.01 -1.96
C THR A 70 -0.49 1.51 -2.13
N VAL A 71 -0.84 0.86 -1.02
CA VAL A 71 -1.51 -0.44 -1.01
C VAL A 71 -2.90 -0.22 -0.38
N PRO A 72 -3.98 -0.03 -1.17
CA PRO A 72 -5.31 0.30 -0.64
C PRO A 72 -5.82 -0.69 0.41
N LEU A 73 -5.42 -1.97 0.27
CA LEU A 73 -5.80 -3.04 1.17
C LEU A 73 -5.36 -2.80 2.63
N TYR A 74 -4.28 -2.06 2.87
CA TYR A 74 -3.81 -1.77 4.23
C TYR A 74 -4.79 -0.86 4.97
N GLN A 75 -5.23 0.22 4.32
CA GLN A 75 -6.24 1.09 4.90
C GLN A 75 -7.61 0.39 5.00
N ALA A 76 -7.98 -0.42 4.00
CA ALA A 76 -9.22 -1.19 4.07
C ALA A 76 -9.23 -2.15 5.27
N LEU A 77 -8.08 -2.77 5.59
CA LEU A 77 -7.93 -3.63 6.75
C LEU A 77 -8.08 -2.87 8.08
N GLU A 78 -7.55 -1.64 8.16
CA GLU A 78 -7.77 -0.79 9.34
C GLU A 78 -9.24 -0.40 9.52
N LYS A 79 -10.01 -0.22 8.43
CA LYS A 79 -11.46 0.04 8.51
C LYS A 79 -12.27 -1.12 9.09
N VAL A 80 -11.68 -2.31 9.19
CA VAL A 80 -12.28 -3.51 9.78
C VAL A 80 -11.51 -4.02 11.01
N ASP A 81 -10.77 -3.13 11.68
CA ASP A 81 -10.03 -3.41 12.91
C ASP A 81 -9.03 -4.58 12.78
N GLY A 82 -8.37 -4.73 11.62
CA GLY A 82 -7.37 -5.77 11.42
C GLY A 82 -7.94 -7.15 11.07
N ARG A 83 -9.27 -7.32 11.00
CA ARG A 83 -9.92 -8.60 10.71
C ARG A 83 -10.04 -8.83 9.21
N ALA A 84 -9.12 -9.63 8.66
CA ALA A 84 -9.06 -9.86 7.23
C ALA A 84 -10.37 -10.44 6.68
N GLU A 85 -11.04 -11.33 7.41
CA GLU A 85 -12.30 -11.97 7.05
C GLU A 85 -13.49 -11.02 6.93
N GLU A 86 -13.43 -9.84 7.56
CA GLU A 86 -14.48 -8.82 7.52
C GLU A 86 -14.34 -7.89 6.31
N LEU A 87 -13.28 -8.03 5.50
CA LEU A 87 -13.12 -7.26 4.27
C LEU A 87 -14.23 -7.58 3.28
N THR A 88 -14.75 -6.55 2.62
CA THR A 88 -15.72 -6.67 1.53
C THR A 88 -15.28 -5.83 0.33
N TRP A 89 -15.89 -6.10 -0.83
CA TRP A 89 -15.69 -5.29 -2.02
C TRP A 89 -16.08 -3.82 -1.77
N GLU A 90 -17.16 -3.58 -1.03
CA GLU A 90 -17.65 -2.23 -0.73
C GLU A 90 -16.61 -1.43 0.04
N ILE A 91 -16.02 -2.02 1.10
CA ILE A 91 -14.96 -1.37 1.90
C ILE A 91 -13.72 -1.09 1.05
N TYR A 92 -13.32 -2.05 0.22
CA TYR A 92 -12.17 -1.89 -0.67
C TYR A 92 -12.40 -0.82 -1.73
N LYS A 93 -13.56 -0.84 -2.40
CA LYS A 93 -13.99 0.14 -3.41
C LYS A 93 -14.01 1.55 -2.83
N ASP A 94 -14.61 1.75 -1.67
CA ASP A 94 -14.68 3.05 -1.03
C ASP A 94 -13.28 3.55 -0.65
N THR A 95 -12.38 2.64 -0.23
CA THR A 95 -10.98 2.97 0.03
C THR A 95 -10.20 3.35 -1.23
N VAL A 96 -10.47 2.68 -2.36
CA VAL A 96 -9.86 3.04 -3.66
C VAL A 96 -10.34 4.42 -4.12
N ILE A 97 -11.65 4.70 -4.04
CA ILE A 97 -12.21 6.01 -4.41
C ILE A 97 -11.58 7.11 -3.55
N GLU A 98 -11.57 6.93 -2.23
CA GLU A 98 -10.97 7.88 -1.29
C GLU A 98 -9.51 8.21 -1.66
N GLN A 99 -8.70 7.19 -1.96
CA GLN A 99 -7.30 7.39 -2.33
C GLN A 99 -7.13 8.04 -3.71
N ALA A 100 -7.98 7.68 -4.67
CA ALA A 100 -7.97 8.28 -6.00
C ALA A 100 -8.34 9.78 -5.95
N GLU A 101 -9.34 10.15 -5.14
CA GLU A 101 -9.76 11.54 -4.94
C GLU A 101 -8.66 12.41 -4.30
N GLN A 102 -7.84 11.83 -3.42
CA GLN A 102 -6.67 12.55 -2.86
C GLN A 102 -5.58 12.80 -3.91
N GLY A 103 -5.47 11.93 -4.93
CA GLY A 103 -4.49 12.04 -6.00
C GLY A 103 -3.36 11.00 -5.94
N VAL A 104 -3.62 9.82 -5.38
CA VAL A 104 -2.66 8.69 -5.47
C VAL A 104 -2.42 8.31 -6.93
N ASP A 105 -1.16 8.27 -7.35
CA ASP A 105 -0.77 8.06 -8.75
C ASP A 105 -0.83 6.59 -9.18
N TYR A 106 -0.55 5.66 -8.25
CA TYR A 106 -0.62 4.22 -8.52
C TYR A 106 -0.97 3.39 -7.29
N MET A 107 -1.60 2.24 -7.53
CA MET A 107 -2.06 1.35 -6.46
C MET A 107 -1.49 -0.05 -6.67
N THR A 108 -0.88 -0.60 -5.61
CA THR A 108 -0.49 -2.00 -5.58
C THR A 108 -1.68 -2.86 -5.17
N VAL A 109 -2.20 -3.62 -6.14
CA VAL A 109 -3.38 -4.48 -5.97
C VAL A 109 -2.98 -5.96 -6.07
N HIS A 110 -3.36 -6.75 -5.07
CA HIS A 110 -2.98 -8.16 -4.94
C HIS A 110 -3.96 -9.12 -5.64
N ALA A 111 -4.55 -8.70 -6.77
CA ALA A 111 -5.57 -9.47 -7.50
C ALA A 111 -5.05 -10.79 -8.11
N GLY A 112 -3.74 -11.01 -8.12
CA GLY A 112 -3.12 -12.27 -8.54
C GLY A 112 -3.08 -13.36 -7.47
N VAL A 113 -3.45 -13.05 -6.22
CA VAL A 113 -3.52 -14.02 -5.12
C VAL A 113 -4.86 -14.75 -5.21
N ARG A 114 -4.87 -15.80 -6.04
CA ARG A 114 -6.06 -16.62 -6.28
C ARG A 114 -6.20 -17.74 -5.26
N LEU A 115 -7.43 -18.10 -4.91
CA LEU A 115 -7.74 -19.21 -4.00
C LEU A 115 -6.95 -20.51 -4.31
N PRO A 116 -6.95 -21.05 -5.54
CA PRO A 116 -6.22 -22.28 -5.85
C PRO A 116 -4.69 -22.15 -5.74
N TYR A 117 -4.15 -20.93 -5.65
CA TYR A 117 -2.71 -20.70 -5.54
C TYR A 117 -2.24 -20.67 -4.08
N VAL A 118 -3.12 -20.42 -3.12
CA VAL A 118 -2.75 -20.38 -1.69
C VAL A 118 -2.13 -21.72 -1.22
N PRO A 119 -2.70 -22.91 -1.55
CA PRO A 119 -2.10 -24.19 -1.14
C PRO A 119 -0.71 -24.46 -1.72
N LEU A 120 -0.36 -23.86 -2.87
CA LEU A 120 0.97 -24.00 -3.47
C LEU A 120 2.08 -23.41 -2.58
N THR A 121 1.70 -22.56 -1.62
CA THR A 121 2.62 -21.93 -0.67
C THR A 121 2.86 -22.77 0.59
N ALA A 122 2.11 -23.85 0.83
CA ALA A 122 2.11 -24.61 2.09
C ALA A 122 3.47 -25.22 2.46
N ARG A 123 4.33 -25.50 1.47
CA ARG A 123 5.66 -26.09 1.68
C ARG A 123 6.80 -25.06 1.57
N ARG A 124 6.51 -23.78 1.44
CA ARG A 124 7.55 -22.74 1.41
C ARG A 124 8.14 -22.59 2.79
N LYS A 125 9.47 -22.53 2.87
CA LYS A 125 10.21 -22.31 4.11
C LYS A 125 9.76 -21.04 4.87
N THR A 126 9.40 -20.00 4.15
CA THR A 126 9.01 -18.69 4.70
C THR A 126 7.56 -18.30 4.38
N GLY A 127 6.74 -19.25 3.87
CA GLY A 127 5.33 -19.00 3.57
C GLY A 127 5.07 -17.85 2.58
N ILE A 128 4.04 -17.05 2.87
CA ILE A 128 3.66 -15.83 2.14
C ILE A 128 4.22 -14.62 2.90
N VAL A 129 5.20 -13.95 2.31
CA VAL A 129 5.90 -12.80 2.92
C VAL A 129 5.38 -11.43 2.48
N SER A 130 4.50 -11.40 1.47
CA SER A 130 3.78 -10.18 1.11
C SER A 130 2.68 -9.92 2.12
N ARG A 131 2.69 -8.75 2.77
CA ARG A 131 1.64 -8.34 3.71
C ARG A 131 0.27 -8.29 3.03
N GLY A 132 0.15 -7.64 1.87
CA GLY A 132 -1.11 -7.60 1.14
C GLY A 132 -1.54 -8.97 0.63
N GLY A 133 -0.57 -9.80 0.21
CA GLY A 133 -0.83 -11.16 -0.23
C GLY A 133 -1.31 -12.08 0.91
N SER A 134 -0.77 -11.93 2.12
CA SER A 134 -1.23 -12.70 3.28
C SER A 134 -2.63 -12.31 3.73
N ILE A 135 -3.00 -11.02 3.62
CA ILE A 135 -4.36 -10.54 3.90
C ILE A 135 -5.35 -11.19 2.91
N MET A 136 -5.06 -11.14 1.61
CA MET A 136 -5.91 -11.77 0.59
C MET A 136 -6.02 -13.28 0.77
N ALA A 137 -4.90 -13.95 1.07
CA ALA A 137 -4.91 -15.39 1.32
C ALA A 137 -5.77 -15.76 2.55
N ALA A 138 -5.69 -14.98 3.62
CA ALA A 138 -6.51 -15.18 4.82
C ALA A 138 -8.01 -15.02 4.50
N TRP A 139 -8.39 -13.98 3.77
CA TRP A 139 -9.77 -13.77 3.34
C TRP A 139 -10.28 -14.90 2.43
N CYS A 140 -9.49 -15.31 1.42
CA CYS A 140 -9.84 -16.41 0.52
C CYS A 140 -10.08 -17.71 1.28
N LEU A 141 -9.24 -18.03 2.27
CA LEU A 141 -9.36 -19.24 3.07
C LEU A 141 -10.53 -19.20 4.05
N ALA A 142 -10.82 -18.03 4.63
CA ALA A 142 -11.94 -17.84 5.56
C ALA A 142 -13.30 -18.05 4.85
N HIS A 143 -13.42 -17.60 3.60
CA HIS A 143 -14.68 -17.64 2.85
C HIS A 143 -14.75 -18.77 1.81
N HIS A 144 -13.62 -19.43 1.51
CA HIS A 144 -13.47 -20.35 0.38
C HIS A 144 -13.97 -19.76 -0.94
N LYS A 145 -13.59 -18.49 -1.19
CA LYS A 145 -13.95 -17.70 -2.38
C LYS A 145 -12.70 -17.17 -3.09
N GLU A 146 -12.88 -16.85 -4.37
CA GLU A 146 -11.91 -16.05 -5.13
C GLU A 146 -11.97 -14.58 -4.69
#